data_AF-W9NCN5-F1
#
_entry.id   AF-W9NCN5-F1
#
_cell.length_a   1.000
_cell.length_b   1.000
_cell.length_c   1.000
_cell.angle_alpha   90.00
_cell.angle_beta   90.00
_cell.angle_gamma   90.00
#
_symmetry.space_group_name_H-M   'P 1'
#
loop_
_entity.id
_entity.type
_entity.pdbx_description
1 polymer ?
#
loop_
_entity_poly.entity_id
_entity_poly.type
_entity_poly.pdbx_seq_one_letter_code
_entity_poly.pdbx_strand_id
1 'polypeptide(L)'
;MTISWPFYYLNSGASGTPDLENIMADDAWFSRFRLSVDPQAQVLICCHDTCRFALAPGPTQVSEHLRRKHNMSAAERRQVINILEARIRKLRDPSDAPIREDGSSYDPNLNLVHGYTCKFCIERTGSSQRISRHIASKHEMERLRLGVRRKAMYEPAFLQAWTKSPQGDDNIIYKPTQPRHGM
;
A
#
# COMPACT_ATOMS: atom_id res chain seq x y z
N MET A 1 8.83 -56.40 -36.54
CA MET A 1 7.71 -55.43 -36.56
C MET A 1 8.06 -54.31 -35.58
N THR A 2 8.31 -53.10 -36.13
CA THR A 2 7.93 -51.75 -35.61
C THR A 2 8.31 -51.37 -34.15
N ILE A 3 8.98 -50.26 -33.77
CA ILE A 3 9.32 -48.91 -34.31
C ILE A 3 10.48 -48.37 -33.40
N SER A 4 11.68 -48.03 -33.89
CA SER A 4 12.23 -46.69 -34.24
C SER A 4 12.02 -45.48 -33.29
N TRP A 5 13.03 -45.19 -32.44
CA TRP A 5 13.75 -43.93 -32.05
C TRP A 5 13.03 -42.55 -31.90
N PRO A 6 13.59 -41.48 -31.25
CA PRO A 6 14.95 -41.29 -30.69
C PRO A 6 15.09 -40.53 -29.32
N PHE A 7 16.33 -40.53 -28.80
CA PHE A 7 17.09 -39.51 -28.04
C PHE A 7 16.34 -38.31 -27.42
N TYR A 8 16.67 -37.97 -26.16
CA TYR A 8 17.32 -36.67 -25.84
C TYR A 8 18.22 -36.76 -24.61
N TYR A 9 19.27 -35.94 -24.69
CA TYR A 9 20.46 -35.80 -23.88
C TYR A 9 20.24 -35.50 -22.39
N LEU A 10 21.21 -35.90 -21.57
CA LEU A 10 21.51 -35.28 -20.28
C LEU A 10 21.64 -33.76 -20.47
N ASN A 11 20.86 -32.99 -19.73
CA ASN A 11 21.16 -31.58 -19.49
C ASN A 11 21.48 -31.42 -18.01
N SER A 12 22.78 -31.39 -17.70
CA SER A 12 23.31 -30.87 -16.44
C SER A 12 23.43 -29.36 -16.58
N GLY A 13 22.65 -28.58 -15.85
CA GLY A 13 22.72 -27.12 -15.96
C GLY A 13 21.80 -26.39 -14.99
N ALA A 14 22.38 -26.02 -13.84
CA ALA A 14 22.03 -24.84 -13.03
C ALA A 14 20.56 -24.68 -12.57
N SER A 15 20.20 -25.39 -11.50
CA SER A 15 19.20 -24.91 -10.54
C SER A 15 19.84 -23.84 -9.65
N GLY A 16 20.11 -22.66 -10.22
CA GLY A 16 20.32 -21.46 -9.42
C GLY A 16 18.97 -21.00 -8.92
N THR A 17 18.83 -20.69 -7.63
CA THR A 17 17.75 -19.87 -7.11
C THR A 17 18.02 -18.42 -7.53
N PRO A 18 17.41 -17.84 -8.57
CA PRO A 18 17.24 -16.40 -8.54
C PRO A 18 16.12 -16.14 -7.52
N ASP A 19 16.26 -15.11 -6.70
CA ASP A 19 15.15 -14.25 -6.23
C ASP A 19 15.35 -13.72 -4.82
N LEU A 20 15.93 -14.44 -3.85
CA LEU A 20 16.01 -13.91 -2.48
C LEU A 20 17.21 -12.97 -2.22
N GLU A 21 18.43 -13.32 -2.66
CA GLU A 21 19.61 -12.46 -2.46
C GLU A 21 19.48 -11.12 -3.19
N ASN A 22 18.91 -11.13 -4.41
CA ASN A 22 18.61 -9.93 -5.18
C ASN A 22 17.37 -9.16 -4.66
N ILE A 23 16.53 -9.72 -3.79
CA ILE A 23 15.46 -8.93 -3.14
C ILE A 23 16.05 -8.21 -1.91
N MET A 24 16.86 -8.92 -1.12
CA MET A 24 17.46 -8.38 0.11
C MET A 24 18.50 -7.29 -0.16
N ALA A 25 19.30 -7.40 -1.23
CA ALA A 25 20.26 -6.37 -1.61
C ALA A 25 19.56 -5.08 -2.07
N ASP A 26 18.50 -5.19 -2.86
CA ASP A 26 17.77 -4.05 -3.42
C ASP A 26 16.94 -3.28 -2.39
N ASP A 27 16.37 -3.97 -1.39
CA ASP A 27 15.72 -3.31 -0.26
C ASP A 27 16.69 -2.43 0.52
N ALA A 28 17.97 -2.83 0.62
CA ALA A 28 19.00 -2.01 1.25
C ALA A 28 19.29 -0.73 0.45
N TRP A 29 19.20 -0.78 -0.88
CA TRP A 29 19.41 0.40 -1.74
C TRP A 29 18.27 1.41 -1.63
N PHE A 30 17.01 0.96 -1.67
CA PHE A 30 15.86 1.85 -1.49
C PHE A 30 15.82 2.43 -0.07
N SER A 31 16.17 1.63 0.94
CA SER A 31 16.21 2.06 2.34
C SER A 31 17.13 3.27 2.56
N ARG A 32 18.25 3.36 1.84
CA ARG A 32 19.16 4.52 1.88
C ARG A 32 18.45 5.82 1.51
N PHE A 33 17.47 5.77 0.61
CA PHE A 33 16.70 6.92 0.16
C PHE A 33 15.34 7.05 0.87
N ARG A 34 15.14 6.29 1.97
CA ARG A 34 13.85 6.18 2.68
C ARG A 34 12.71 5.81 1.72
N LEU A 35 12.99 4.87 0.83
CA LEU A 35 12.03 4.21 -0.03
C LEU A 35 11.95 2.74 0.35
N SER A 36 10.80 2.11 0.12
CA SER A 36 10.65 0.66 0.23
C SER A 36 9.69 0.16 -0.85
N VAL A 37 9.77 -1.13 -1.18
CA VAL A 37 8.79 -1.77 -2.07
C VAL A 37 8.00 -2.74 -1.22
N ASP A 38 6.67 -2.63 -1.23
CA ASP A 38 5.83 -3.68 -0.64
C ASP A 38 5.89 -4.90 -1.57
N PRO A 39 6.36 -6.07 -1.09
CA PRO A 39 6.55 -7.23 -1.95
C PRO A 39 5.23 -7.87 -2.42
N GLN A 40 4.13 -7.69 -1.68
CA GLN A 40 2.84 -8.29 -1.98
C GLN A 40 2.02 -7.42 -2.94
N ALA A 41 1.91 -6.14 -2.64
CA ALA A 41 1.19 -5.17 -3.46
C ALA A 41 2.03 -4.61 -4.61
N GLN A 42 3.35 -4.82 -4.57
CA GLN A 42 4.32 -4.34 -5.55
C GLN A 42 4.27 -2.83 -5.75
N VAL A 43 4.07 -2.08 -4.67
CA VAL A 43 4.02 -0.60 -4.70
C VAL A 43 5.28 -0.01 -4.10
N LEU A 44 5.74 1.11 -4.67
CA LEU A 44 6.85 1.88 -4.14
C LEU A 44 6.35 2.83 -3.05
N ILE A 45 6.85 2.71 -1.82
CA ILE A 45 6.44 3.52 -0.67
C ILE A 45 7.50 4.56 -0.34
N CYS A 46 7.08 5.81 -0.18
CA CYS A 46 7.91 6.86 0.40
C CYS A 46 7.84 6.81 1.93
N CYS A 47 8.94 6.40 2.56
CA CYS A 47 9.06 6.17 4.00
C CYS A 47 9.54 7.42 4.77
N HIS A 48 9.62 8.59 4.13
CA HIS A 48 9.83 9.85 4.82
C HIS A 48 8.63 10.19 5.71
N ASP A 49 8.90 10.76 6.88
CA ASP A 49 7.88 10.99 7.93
C ASP A 49 6.73 11.91 7.51
N THR A 50 6.97 12.81 6.56
CA THR A 50 5.95 13.73 6.00
C THR A 50 5.10 13.11 4.89
N CYS A 51 5.47 11.91 4.46
CA CYS A 51 4.85 11.18 3.37
C CYS A 51 4.17 9.93 3.90
N ARG A 52 4.90 8.81 4.02
CA ARG A 52 4.36 7.51 4.41
C ARG A 52 3.17 7.07 3.55
N PHE A 53 3.34 7.11 2.23
CA PHE A 53 2.35 6.63 1.26
C PHE A 53 3.06 6.13 0.00
N ALA A 54 2.37 5.32 -0.77
CA ALA A 54 2.83 4.77 -2.03
C ALA A 54 2.84 5.81 -3.16
N LEU A 55 3.87 5.78 -3.98
CA LEU A 55 4.08 6.64 -5.13
C LEU A 55 3.69 5.91 -6.42
N ALA A 56 3.14 6.65 -7.37
CA ALA A 56 3.04 6.16 -8.74
C ALA A 56 4.44 5.80 -9.26
N PRO A 57 4.64 4.61 -9.86
CA PRO A 57 5.98 4.08 -10.15
C PRO A 57 6.68 4.76 -11.33
N GLY A 58 6.02 5.70 -12.01
CA GLY A 58 6.59 6.40 -13.16
C GLY A 58 7.83 7.25 -12.76
N PRO A 59 8.95 7.16 -13.50
CA PRO A 59 10.21 7.84 -13.14
C PRO A 59 10.07 9.34 -12.95
N THR A 60 9.26 9.99 -13.79
CA THR A 60 8.99 11.42 -13.71
C THR A 60 8.25 11.77 -12.42
N GLN A 61 7.21 11.00 -12.07
CA GLN A 61 6.42 11.22 -10.85
C GLN A 61 7.29 11.04 -9.60
N VAL A 62 8.09 9.97 -9.54
CA VAL A 62 8.97 9.70 -8.41
C VAL A 62 10.04 10.78 -8.28
N SER A 63 10.75 11.11 -9.37
CA SER A 63 11.78 12.16 -9.36
C SER A 63 11.21 13.51 -8.92
N GLU A 64 10.01 13.87 -9.39
CA GLU A 64 9.37 15.11 -9.02
C GLU A 64 8.95 15.14 -7.55
N HIS A 65 8.41 14.03 -7.04
CA HIS A 65 8.09 13.88 -5.63
C HIS A 65 9.34 14.07 -4.76
N LEU A 66 10.42 13.33 -5.05
CA LEU A 66 11.67 13.40 -4.30
C LEU A 66 12.30 14.81 -4.34
N ARG A 67 12.21 15.49 -5.49
CA ARG A 67 12.65 16.88 -5.64
C ARG A 67 11.84 17.81 -4.73
N ARG A 68 10.51 17.80 -4.85
CA ARG A 68 9.66 18.82 -4.22
C ARG A 68 9.39 18.56 -2.74
N LYS A 69 9.36 17.30 -2.32
CA LYS A 69 9.02 16.92 -0.93
C LYS A 69 10.25 16.68 -0.06
N HIS A 70 11.37 16.26 -0.67
CA HIS A 70 12.58 15.87 0.07
C HIS A 70 13.82 16.65 -0.35
N ASN A 71 13.71 17.56 -1.32
CA ASN A 71 14.82 18.37 -1.82
C ASN A 71 16.05 17.54 -2.23
N MET A 72 15.82 16.30 -2.71
CA MET A 72 16.90 15.42 -3.12
C MET A 72 17.66 15.98 -4.32
N SER A 73 18.99 15.83 -4.30
CA SER A 73 19.86 16.32 -5.37
C SER A 73 19.62 15.60 -6.69
N ALA A 74 20.04 16.20 -7.80
CA ALA A 74 19.88 15.57 -9.12
C ALA A 74 20.64 14.24 -9.23
N ALA A 75 21.79 14.10 -8.56
CA ALA A 75 22.59 12.88 -8.55
C ALA A 75 21.87 11.74 -7.79
N GLU A 76 21.35 12.01 -6.60
CA GLU A 76 20.60 11.02 -5.82
C GLU A 76 19.32 10.59 -6.54
N ARG A 77 18.57 11.54 -7.10
CA ARG A 77 17.38 11.21 -7.89
C ARG A 77 17.73 10.32 -9.09
N ARG A 78 18.82 10.60 -9.79
CA ARG A 78 19.28 9.76 -10.91
C ARG A 78 19.62 8.34 -10.46
N GLN A 79 20.25 8.17 -9.30
CA GLN A 79 20.51 6.84 -8.73
C GLN A 79 19.21 6.08 -8.45
N VAL A 80 18.23 6.73 -7.80
CA VAL A 80 16.91 6.13 -7.54
C VAL A 80 16.21 5.73 -8.84
N ILE A 81 16.19 6.61 -9.85
CA ILE A 81 15.54 6.31 -11.13
C ILE A 81 16.21 5.14 -11.85
N ASN A 82 17.54 5.08 -11.88
CA ASN A 82 18.25 3.97 -12.51
C ASN A 82 17.90 2.61 -11.86
N ILE A 83 17.77 2.58 -10.53
CA ILE A 83 17.35 1.39 -9.78
C ILE A 83 15.89 1.05 -10.09
N LEU A 84 15.01 2.05 -10.14
CA LEU A 84 13.60 1.87 -10.49
C LEU A 84 13.41 1.35 -11.91
N GLU A 85 14.13 1.85 -12.90
CA GLU A 85 14.02 1.42 -14.30
C GLU A 85 14.40 -0.06 -14.47
N ALA A 86 15.38 -0.54 -13.70
CA ALA A 86 15.71 -1.97 -13.65
C ALA A 86 14.54 -2.84 -13.12
N ARG A 87 13.61 -2.24 -12.35
CA ARG A 87 12.53 -2.94 -11.61
C ARG A 87 11.11 -2.56 -12.02
N ILE A 88 10.93 -1.55 -12.87
CA ILE A 88 9.63 -0.92 -13.15
C ILE A 88 8.59 -1.90 -13.71
N ARG A 89 9.04 -2.96 -14.38
CA ARG A 89 8.17 -4.02 -14.93
C ARG A 89 7.38 -4.80 -13.87
N LYS A 90 7.75 -4.69 -12.59
CA LYS A 90 7.05 -5.37 -11.49
C LYS A 90 6.23 -4.43 -10.60
N LEU A 91 6.37 -3.10 -10.73
CA LEU A 91 5.69 -2.16 -9.84
C LEU A 91 4.30 -1.79 -10.35
N ARG A 92 3.33 -1.68 -9.43
CA ARG A 92 1.95 -1.28 -9.71
C ARG A 92 1.72 0.18 -9.31
N ASP A 93 0.75 0.82 -9.96
CA ASP A 93 0.22 2.07 -9.45
C ASP A 93 -0.50 1.82 -8.11
N PRO A 94 -0.37 2.70 -7.11
CA PRO A 94 -1.08 2.58 -5.84
C PRO A 94 -2.61 2.42 -5.98
N SER A 95 -3.19 2.95 -7.05
CA SER A 95 -4.64 2.88 -7.32
C SER A 95 -5.06 1.52 -7.91
N ASP A 96 -4.13 0.79 -8.53
CA ASP A 96 -4.35 -0.53 -9.13
C ASP A 96 -3.79 -1.67 -8.26
N ALA A 97 -3.20 -1.31 -7.11
CA ALA A 97 -2.65 -2.25 -6.16
C ALA A 97 -3.78 -3.02 -5.45
N PRO A 98 -3.55 -4.28 -5.04
CA PRO A 98 -4.49 -5.00 -4.19
C PRO A 98 -4.84 -4.16 -2.96
N ILE A 99 -6.14 -4.02 -2.68
CA ILE A 99 -6.62 -3.39 -1.46
C ILE A 99 -6.05 -4.18 -0.29
N ARG A 100 -5.44 -3.49 0.67
CA ARG A 100 -4.94 -4.15 1.88
C ARG A 100 -6.14 -4.78 2.62
N GLU A 101 -5.94 -5.91 3.29
CA GLU A 101 -7.05 -6.57 3.99
C GLU A 101 -7.32 -5.93 5.35
N ASP A 102 -8.57 -5.93 5.79
CA ASP A 102 -8.93 -5.46 7.14
C ASP A 102 -8.31 -6.31 8.24
N GLY A 103 -7.79 -5.66 9.28
CA GLY A 103 -7.06 -6.36 10.33
C GLY A 103 -5.63 -6.78 9.94
N SER A 104 -5.14 -6.34 8.77
CA SER A 104 -3.72 -6.42 8.43
C SER A 104 -2.83 -5.84 9.54
N SER A 105 -1.62 -6.37 9.67
CA SER A 105 -0.61 -5.82 10.56
C SER A 105 -0.30 -4.36 10.23
N TYR A 106 0.04 -3.60 11.27
CA TYR A 106 0.50 -2.23 11.14
C TYR A 106 1.71 -2.16 10.22
N ASP A 107 1.67 -1.23 9.25
CA ASP A 107 2.82 -0.95 8.40
C ASP A 107 3.46 0.39 8.80
N PRO A 108 4.69 0.39 9.36
CA PRO A 108 5.36 1.62 9.79
C PRO A 108 5.69 2.58 8.63
N ASN A 109 5.74 2.07 7.39
CA ASN A 109 6.02 2.87 6.20
C ASN A 109 4.78 3.56 5.64
N LEU A 110 3.58 3.21 6.13
CA LEU A 110 2.33 3.85 5.75
C LEU A 110 1.78 4.75 6.86
N ASN A 111 1.09 5.80 6.43
CA ASN A 111 0.51 6.75 7.36
C ASN A 111 -0.67 6.10 8.11
N LEU A 112 -0.69 6.28 9.43
CA LEU A 112 -1.81 5.89 10.27
C LEU A 112 -2.72 7.10 10.47
N VAL A 113 -3.94 7.01 9.97
CA VAL A 113 -4.91 8.10 9.97
C VAL A 113 -6.05 7.78 10.93
N HIS A 114 -6.40 8.71 11.81
CA HIS A 114 -7.66 8.61 12.55
C HIS A 114 -8.82 8.86 11.58
N GLY A 115 -9.74 7.90 11.51
CA GLY A 115 -10.88 7.96 10.62
C GLY A 115 -12.12 7.37 11.24
N TYR A 116 -13.05 7.01 10.36
CA TYR A 116 -14.37 6.52 10.71
C TYR A 116 -14.77 5.42 9.76
N THR A 117 -15.49 4.43 10.28
CA THR A 117 -16.06 3.31 9.51
C THR A 117 -17.57 3.32 9.67
N CYS A 118 -18.28 3.05 8.58
CA CYS A 118 -19.71 2.83 8.62
C CYS A 118 -20.00 1.48 9.30
N LYS A 119 -21.02 1.43 10.17
CA LYS A 119 -21.42 0.16 10.82
C LYS A 119 -22.30 -0.72 9.94
N PHE A 120 -22.70 -0.24 8.77
CA PHE A 120 -23.72 -0.87 7.91
C PHE A 120 -23.19 -1.28 6.53
N CYS A 121 -22.00 -0.80 6.14
CA CYS A 121 -21.35 -1.19 4.89
C CYS A 121 -19.83 -1.00 4.99
N ILE A 122 -19.10 -1.30 3.91
CA ILE A 122 -17.63 -1.28 3.86
C ILE A 122 -17.00 0.12 3.88
N GLU A 123 -17.83 1.17 3.81
CA GLU A 123 -17.39 2.55 3.66
C GLU A 123 -16.66 3.10 4.88
N ARG A 124 -15.59 3.84 4.60
CA ARG A 124 -14.59 4.27 5.58
C ARG A 124 -13.88 5.51 5.08
N THR A 125 -13.50 6.41 5.99
CA THR A 125 -12.87 7.67 5.61
C THR A 125 -12.19 8.35 6.79
N GLY A 126 -11.10 9.08 6.53
CA GLY A 126 -10.50 9.99 7.49
C GLY A 126 -11.35 11.22 7.86
N SER A 127 -12.47 11.48 7.16
CA SER A 127 -13.28 12.69 7.34
C SER A 127 -14.63 12.41 8.00
N SER A 128 -14.85 13.03 9.18
CA SER A 128 -16.13 12.97 9.89
C SER A 128 -17.31 13.54 9.06
N GLN A 129 -17.03 14.55 8.24
CA GLN A 129 -18.01 15.16 7.35
C GLN A 129 -18.39 14.21 6.22
N ARG A 130 -17.41 13.52 5.61
CA ARG A 130 -17.67 12.54 4.54
C ARG A 130 -18.48 11.36 5.07
N ILE A 131 -18.11 10.79 6.23
CA ILE A 131 -18.86 9.65 6.77
C ILE A 131 -20.28 10.07 7.18
N SER A 132 -20.46 11.26 7.78
CA SER A 132 -21.80 11.74 8.12
C SER A 132 -22.68 11.98 6.89
N ARG A 133 -22.09 12.44 5.78
CA ARG A 133 -22.80 12.61 4.50
C ARG A 133 -23.16 11.26 3.89
N HIS A 134 -22.25 10.30 3.93
CA HIS A 134 -22.49 8.92 3.52
C HIS A 134 -23.69 8.31 4.27
N ILE A 135 -23.77 8.47 5.59
CA ILE A 135 -24.94 8.00 6.36
C ILE A 135 -26.23 8.66 5.85
N ALA A 136 -26.22 9.98 5.62
CA ALA A 136 -27.40 10.69 5.15
C ALA A 136 -27.84 10.30 3.73
N SER A 137 -26.94 9.81 2.88
CA SER A 137 -27.25 9.43 1.49
C SER A 137 -27.51 7.94 1.30
N LYS A 138 -26.87 7.07 2.10
CA LYS A 138 -26.91 5.61 1.93
C LYS A 138 -27.64 4.87 3.05
N HIS A 139 -27.73 5.46 4.26
CA HIS A 139 -28.25 4.79 5.45
C HIS A 139 -29.23 5.64 6.27
N GLU A 140 -29.92 6.58 5.63
CA GLU A 140 -30.84 7.49 6.32
C GLU A 140 -32.10 6.74 6.80
N MET A 141 -32.57 5.74 6.04
CA MET A 141 -33.72 4.92 6.44
C MET A 141 -33.39 4.08 7.67
N GLU A 142 -32.24 3.41 7.70
CA GLU A 142 -31.74 2.65 8.85
C GLU A 142 -31.60 3.55 10.07
N ARG A 143 -31.03 4.76 9.88
CA ARG A 143 -30.89 5.75 10.95
C ARG A 143 -32.24 6.13 11.57
N LEU A 144 -33.23 6.41 10.72
CA LEU A 144 -34.59 6.77 11.16
C LEU A 144 -35.27 5.60 11.88
N ARG A 145 -35.17 4.39 11.35
CA ARG A 145 -35.74 3.17 11.97
C ARG A 145 -35.18 2.92 13.36
N LEU A 146 -33.87 3.12 13.55
CA LEU A 146 -33.21 2.96 14.84
C LEU A 146 -33.46 4.14 15.80
N GLY A 147 -34.00 5.26 15.32
CA GLY A 147 -34.23 6.46 16.14
C GLY A 147 -32.94 7.12 16.65
N VAL A 148 -31.79 6.86 16.00
CA VAL A 148 -30.48 7.32 16.47
C VAL A 148 -29.98 8.55 15.71
N ARG A 149 -29.03 9.26 16.33
CA ARG A 149 -28.26 10.33 15.68
C ARG A 149 -27.27 9.73 14.68
N ARG A 150 -26.93 10.47 13.61
CA ARG A 150 -25.94 10.01 12.59
C ARG A 150 -24.62 9.54 13.20
N LYS A 151 -24.14 10.21 14.26
CA LYS A 151 -22.89 9.86 14.95
C LYS A 151 -22.88 8.44 15.55
N ALA A 152 -24.05 7.86 15.83
CA ALA A 152 -24.14 6.48 16.33
C ALA A 152 -23.98 5.42 15.22
N MET A 153 -24.14 5.83 13.94
CA MET A 153 -24.15 4.94 12.78
C MET A 153 -22.75 4.62 12.22
N TYR A 154 -21.72 5.29 12.74
CA TYR A 154 -20.31 5.04 12.42
C TYR A 154 -19.49 5.01 13.71
N GLU A 155 -18.28 4.49 13.63
CA GLU A 155 -17.36 4.44 14.77
C GLU A 155 -15.97 4.96 14.37
N PRO A 156 -15.20 5.49 15.33
CA PRO A 156 -13.80 5.82 15.09
C PRO A 156 -13.00 4.57 14.74
N ALA A 157 -12.09 4.71 13.79
CA ALA A 157 -11.17 3.66 13.37
C ALA A 157 -9.79 4.25 13.10
N PHE A 158 -8.76 3.41 13.16
CA PHE A 158 -7.46 3.74 12.61
C PHE A 158 -7.37 3.19 11.20
N LEU A 159 -6.95 4.02 10.26
CA LEU A 159 -6.89 3.68 8.84
C LEU A 159 -5.46 3.76 8.32
N GLN A 160 -5.06 2.79 7.49
CA GLN A 160 -3.87 2.90 6.64
C GLN A 160 -4.29 2.68 5.19
N ALA A 161 -3.52 3.20 4.24
CA ALA A 161 -3.84 3.01 2.82
C ALA A 161 -2.60 3.27 1.99
N TRP A 162 -2.64 2.83 0.73
CA TRP A 162 -1.57 3.11 -0.20
C TRP A 162 -1.46 4.60 -0.53
N THR A 163 -2.57 5.33 -0.61
CA THR A 163 -2.55 6.75 -1.02
C THR A 163 -2.87 7.69 0.15
N LYS A 164 -2.54 8.99 0.01
CA LYS A 164 -2.86 10.00 1.05
C LYS A 164 -4.36 10.25 1.21
N SER A 165 -5.12 10.08 0.14
CA SER A 165 -6.56 10.38 0.07
C SER A 165 -7.29 9.24 -0.61
N PRO A 166 -7.37 8.08 0.05
CA PRO A 166 -7.93 6.88 -0.55
C PRO A 166 -9.43 7.08 -0.73
N GLN A 167 -9.99 6.55 -1.82
CA GLN A 167 -11.45 6.47 -1.93
C GLN A 167 -11.96 5.46 -0.90
N GLY A 168 -13.27 5.46 -0.64
CA GLY A 168 -13.88 4.70 0.46
C GLY A 168 -13.33 3.29 0.60
N ASP A 169 -13.18 2.59 -0.52
CA ASP A 169 -12.77 1.19 -0.57
C ASP A 169 -11.25 0.96 -0.43
N ASP A 170 -10.41 2.00 -0.58
CA ASP A 170 -8.94 1.89 -0.62
C ASP A 170 -8.28 1.99 0.78
N ASN A 171 -9.05 2.32 1.82
CA ASN A 171 -8.51 2.39 3.18
C ASN A 171 -8.59 1.00 3.83
N ILE A 172 -7.65 0.64 4.72
CA ILE A 172 -7.80 -0.50 5.65
C ILE A 172 -8.12 -0.06 7.05
N ILE A 173 -8.91 -0.86 7.76
CA ILE A 173 -9.07 -0.74 9.20
C ILE A 173 -7.88 -1.41 9.88
N TYR A 174 -7.02 -0.59 10.47
CA TYR A 174 -6.08 -1.06 11.47
C TYR A 174 -6.83 -1.31 12.77
N LYS A 175 -6.84 -2.57 13.21
CA LYS A 175 -7.18 -2.93 14.59
C LYS A 175 -5.87 -2.90 15.37
N PRO A 176 -5.64 -1.94 16.28
CA PRO A 176 -4.56 -2.10 17.24
C PRO A 176 -4.80 -3.41 17.97
N THR A 177 -3.87 -4.36 17.87
CA THR A 177 -3.71 -5.38 18.89
C THR A 177 -3.45 -4.59 20.18
N GLN A 178 -4.48 -4.40 21.00
CA GLN A 178 -4.35 -3.67 22.26
C GLN A 178 -3.10 -4.17 23.01
N PRO A 179 -2.10 -3.31 23.32
CA PRO A 179 -1.48 -3.41 24.61
C PRO A 179 -2.44 -2.73 25.59
N ARG A 180 -2.85 -3.48 26.60
CA ARG A 180 -3.60 -2.95 27.74
C ARG A 180 -2.96 -1.65 28.22
N HIS A 181 -3.82 -0.73 28.63
CA HIS A 181 -3.50 0.37 29.54
C HIS A 181 -2.33 0.03 30.49
N GLY A 182 -1.24 0.78 30.37
CA GLY A 182 -0.31 1.03 31.45
C GLY A 182 -0.43 2.51 31.80
N MET A 183 -0.73 2.78 33.06
CA MET A 183 -0.85 4.10 33.69
C MET A 183 0.31 5.05 33.38
#